data_AF-A0AA36AFD2-F1
#
_entry.id   AF-A0AA36AFD2-F1
#
_cell.length_a   1.000
_cell.length_b   1.000
_cell.length_c   1.000
_cell.angle_alpha   90.00
_cell.angle_beta   90.00
_cell.angle_gamma   90.00
#
_symmetry.space_group_name_H-M   'P 1'
#
loop_
_entity.id
_entity.type
_entity.pdbx_description
1 polymer ?
#
loop_
_entity_poly.entity_id
_entity_poly.type
_entity_poly.pdbx_seq_one_letter_code
_entity_poly.pdbx_strand_id
1 'polypeptide(L)'
;MATSARILLDFLLLLILSVISIISINPVILVPGDGGSQLSAKLNKSLSPFAYCETKTNYYYTLWLDLTQISIAQCCFVDNMRLIYDPKTRKTFDSPGVHVKVPGFGKTETIEFLDPWRERFTTTTILWNDL
;
A
#
# COMPACT_ATOMS: atom_id res chain seq x y z
N MET A 1 10.24 8.77 -57.12
CA MET A 1 9.06 8.62 -56.23
C MET A 1 9.45 8.04 -54.87
N ALA A 2 10.30 7.00 -54.78
CA ALA A 2 10.74 6.40 -53.51
C ALA A 2 11.66 7.27 -52.61
N THR A 3 12.39 8.23 -53.16
CA THR A 3 13.29 9.14 -52.42
C THR A 3 12.54 10.21 -51.63
N SER A 4 11.48 10.78 -52.22
CA SER A 4 10.61 11.77 -51.57
C SER A 4 9.88 11.19 -50.34
N ALA A 5 9.39 9.95 -50.45
CA ALA A 5 8.73 9.25 -49.34
C ALA A 5 9.70 8.95 -48.17
N ARG A 6 10.97 8.63 -48.46
CA ARG A 6 12.01 8.44 -47.43
C ARG A 6 12.34 9.74 -46.70
N ILE A 7 12.50 10.83 -47.45
CA ILE A 7 12.75 12.16 -46.89
C ILE A 7 11.58 12.60 -45.99
N LEU A 8 10.34 12.43 -46.43
CA LEU A 8 9.15 12.74 -45.62
C LEU A 8 9.08 11.90 -44.33
N LEU A 9 9.46 10.62 -44.41
CA LEU A 9 9.53 9.74 -43.25
C LEU A 9 10.64 10.16 -42.27
N ASP A 10 11.80 10.55 -42.77
CA ASP A 10 12.93 11.01 -41.95
C ASP A 10 12.59 12.33 -41.24
N PHE A 11 11.95 13.28 -41.94
CA PHE A 11 11.45 14.52 -41.32
C PHE A 11 10.38 14.26 -40.28
N LEU A 12 9.45 13.34 -40.54
CA LEU A 12 8.43 12.95 -39.57
C LEU A 12 9.05 12.29 -38.33
N LEU A 13 10.07 11.43 -38.50
CA LEU A 13 10.78 10.78 -37.41
C LEU A 13 11.56 11.79 -36.56
N LEU A 14 12.24 12.75 -37.19
CA LEU A 14 12.94 13.84 -36.49
C LEU A 14 11.96 14.75 -35.73
N LEU A 15 10.80 15.06 -36.33
CA LEU A 15 9.74 15.82 -35.67
C LEU A 15 9.22 15.07 -34.43
N ILE A 16 8.93 13.78 -34.54
CA ILE A 16 8.48 12.94 -33.41
C ILE A 16 9.54 12.88 -32.29
N LEU A 17 10.81 12.68 -32.62
CA LEU A 17 11.91 12.65 -31.64
C LEU A 17 12.07 14.00 -30.91
N SER A 18 11.91 15.11 -31.63
CA SER A 18 11.94 16.45 -31.03
C SER A 18 10.77 16.68 -30.06
N VAL A 19 9.56 16.21 -30.41
CA VAL A 19 8.37 16.32 -29.55
C VAL A 19 8.50 15.47 -28.30
N ILE A 20 9.00 14.23 -28.41
CA ILE A 20 9.24 13.34 -27.25
C ILE A 20 10.25 13.98 -26.29
N SER A 21 11.27 14.66 -26.82
CA SER A 21 12.29 15.34 -25.99
C SER A 21 11.74 16.56 -25.22
N ILE A 22 10.58 17.10 -25.62
CA ILE A 22 9.90 18.21 -24.93
C ILE A 22 8.99 17.69 -23.80
N ILE A 23 8.60 16.40 -23.83
CA ILE A 23 7.80 15.78 -22.77
C ILE A 23 8.72 15.47 -21.58
N SER A 24 8.91 16.47 -20.73
CA SER A 24 9.57 16.31 -19.44
C SER A 24 8.54 16.06 -18.34
N ILE A 25 8.58 14.89 -17.72
CA ILE A 25 7.78 14.58 -16.54
C ILE A 25 8.66 14.84 -15.32
N ASN A 26 8.21 15.75 -14.45
CA ASN A 26 8.88 16.00 -13.19
C ASN A 26 8.60 14.83 -12.23
N PRO A 27 9.63 14.22 -11.62
CA PRO A 27 9.41 13.16 -10.65
C PRO A 27 8.69 13.72 -9.42
N VAL A 28 7.68 12.98 -8.94
CA VAL A 28 6.89 13.32 -7.75
C VAL A 28 7.05 12.21 -6.71
N ILE A 29 7.27 12.59 -5.46
CA ILE A 29 7.26 11.68 -4.31
C ILE A 29 6.00 11.96 -3.50
N LEU A 30 5.19 10.92 -3.30
CA LEU A 30 4.00 11.00 -2.46
C LEU A 30 4.35 10.56 -1.04
N VAL A 31 4.14 11.46 -0.07
CA VAL A 31 4.32 11.17 1.35
C VAL A 31 2.93 11.19 2.01
N PRO A 32 2.38 10.03 2.41
CA PRO A 32 1.07 9.97 3.04
C PRO A 32 1.10 10.57 4.45
N GLY A 33 -0.08 11.00 4.93
CA GLY A 33 -0.27 11.41 6.32
C GLY A 33 -0.45 10.24 7.28
N ASP A 34 -0.84 10.54 8.52
CA ASP A 34 -1.16 9.53 9.53
C ASP A 34 -2.33 8.64 9.10
N GLY A 35 -2.17 7.33 9.25
CA GLY A 35 -3.09 6.32 8.73
C GLY A 35 -3.18 6.26 7.18
N GLY A 36 -2.39 7.04 6.45
CA GLY A 36 -2.48 7.18 5.00
C GLY A 36 -1.72 6.13 4.18
N SER A 37 -1.16 5.10 4.82
CA SER A 37 -0.51 3.98 4.15
C SER A 37 -0.82 2.67 4.87
N GLN A 38 -0.91 1.59 4.11
CA GLN A 38 -1.05 0.26 4.69
C GLN A 38 0.09 -0.10 5.66
N LEU A 39 -0.21 -0.96 6.64
CA LEU A 39 0.77 -1.61 7.51
C LEU A 39 0.52 -3.11 7.52
N SER A 40 1.60 -3.88 7.62
CA SER A 40 1.52 -5.33 7.80
C SER A 40 2.17 -5.77 9.08
N ALA A 41 1.65 -6.83 9.71
CA ALA A 41 2.23 -7.41 10.92
C ALA A 41 2.42 -8.92 10.83
N LYS A 42 3.39 -9.43 11.59
CA LYS A 42 3.59 -10.86 11.85
C LYS A 42 3.62 -11.10 13.35
N LEU A 43 2.96 -12.17 13.82
CA LEU A 43 2.77 -12.44 15.24
C LEU A 43 3.59 -13.64 15.72
N ASN A 44 4.14 -13.49 16.91
CA ASN A 44 4.75 -14.52 17.75
C ASN A 44 4.61 -14.12 19.24
N LYS A 45 3.36 -13.89 19.66
CA LYS A 45 2.99 -13.46 21.02
C LYS A 45 2.92 -14.66 21.95
N SER A 46 3.29 -14.47 23.21
CA SER A 46 3.08 -15.45 24.28
C SER A 46 1.67 -15.42 24.85
N LEU A 47 1.01 -14.26 24.80
CA LEU A 47 -0.32 -14.00 25.36
C LEU A 47 -1.10 -13.06 24.42
N SER A 48 -2.42 -13.14 24.49
CA SER A 48 -3.35 -12.24 23.84
C SER A 48 -4.43 -11.78 24.83
N PRO A 49 -5.09 -10.63 24.60
CA PRO A 49 -6.11 -10.12 25.53
C PRO A 49 -7.34 -11.02 25.62
N PHE A 50 -7.67 -11.73 24.54
CA PHE A 50 -8.80 -12.64 24.47
C PHE A 50 -8.44 -13.89 23.66
N ALA A 51 -9.09 -15.02 23.97
CA ALA A 51 -8.81 -16.31 23.33
C ALA A 51 -9.04 -16.33 21.81
N TYR A 52 -9.89 -15.44 21.28
CA TYR A 52 -10.14 -15.33 19.84
C TYR A 52 -9.07 -14.51 19.09
N CYS A 53 -8.16 -13.83 19.81
CA CYS A 53 -7.06 -13.11 19.19
C CYS A 53 -5.93 -14.07 18.82
N GLU A 54 -5.55 -14.09 17.55
CA GLU A 54 -4.43 -14.89 17.07
C GLU A 54 -3.12 -14.45 17.72
N THR A 55 -2.29 -15.42 18.13
CA THR A 55 -1.01 -15.16 18.80
C THR A 55 0.18 -15.41 17.90
N LYS A 56 0.04 -16.23 16.85
CA LYS A 56 1.14 -16.62 15.96
C LYS A 56 0.68 -16.65 14.51
N THR A 57 1.42 -15.98 13.63
CA THR A 57 1.21 -16.07 12.18
C THR A 57 2.52 -16.48 11.50
N ASN A 58 2.44 -17.32 10.46
CA ASN A 58 3.59 -17.65 9.61
C ASN A 58 3.76 -16.63 8.46
N TYR A 59 2.72 -15.88 8.11
CA TYR A 59 2.71 -14.81 7.10
C TYR A 59 2.55 -13.41 7.72
N TYR A 60 2.74 -12.39 6.90
CA TYR A 60 2.38 -11.01 7.22
C TYR A 60 0.93 -10.77 6.79
N TYR A 61 0.08 -10.36 7.73
CA TYR A 61 -1.30 -9.96 7.45
C TYR A 61 -1.41 -8.44 7.41
N THR A 62 -2.49 -7.92 6.83
CA THR A 62 -2.81 -6.48 6.83
C THR A 62 -3.19 -6.06 8.25
N LEU A 63 -2.32 -5.31 8.93
CA LEU A 63 -2.62 -4.71 10.23
C LEU A 63 -3.47 -3.45 10.06
N TRP A 64 -3.19 -2.66 9.01
CA TRP A 64 -3.93 -1.44 8.67
C TRP A 64 -4.03 -1.31 7.15
N LEU A 65 -5.20 -1.07 6.54
CA LEU A 65 -6.54 -1.07 7.13
C LEU A 65 -7.23 -2.42 6.90
N ASP A 66 -7.79 -3.00 7.96
CA ASP A 66 -8.70 -4.15 7.90
C ASP A 66 -9.97 -3.82 8.68
N LEU A 67 -11.09 -3.69 7.97
CA LEU A 67 -12.38 -3.32 8.56
C LEU A 67 -12.87 -4.32 9.60
N THR A 68 -12.55 -5.61 9.45
CA THR A 68 -12.91 -6.65 10.43
C THR A 68 -12.18 -6.42 11.74
N GLN A 69 -10.92 -6.02 11.68
CA GLN A 69 -10.11 -5.75 12.87
C GLN A 69 -10.61 -4.53 13.64
N ILE A 70 -11.00 -3.45 12.96
CA ILE A 70 -11.49 -2.24 13.62
C ILE A 70 -12.96 -2.30 14.04
N SER A 71 -13.75 -3.29 13.58
CA SER A 71 -15.18 -3.41 13.92
C SER A 71 -15.47 -4.59 14.85
N ILE A 72 -14.91 -5.76 14.57
CA ILE A 72 -15.21 -7.02 15.28
C ILE A 72 -14.07 -7.38 16.25
N ALA A 73 -12.82 -7.25 15.82
CA ALA A 73 -11.66 -7.66 16.62
C ALA A 73 -10.86 -6.48 17.21
N GLN A 74 -11.55 -5.41 17.64
CA GLN A 74 -10.95 -4.16 18.11
C GLN A 74 -9.90 -4.37 19.21
N CYS A 75 -10.17 -5.27 20.15
CA CYS A 75 -9.25 -5.57 21.24
C CYS A 75 -7.94 -6.22 20.75
N CYS A 76 -8.03 -7.09 19.73
CA CYS A 76 -6.85 -7.69 19.12
C CYS A 76 -6.06 -6.64 18.33
N PHE A 77 -6.75 -5.79 17.57
CA PHE A 77 -6.15 -4.71 16.79
C PHE A 77 -5.34 -3.77 17.69
N VAL A 78 -5.97 -3.26 18.77
CA VAL A 78 -5.30 -2.33 19.70
C VAL A 78 -4.08 -2.99 20.35
N ASP A 79 -4.17 -4.25 20.79
CA ASP A 79 -3.02 -4.94 21.40
C ASP A 79 -1.89 -5.26 20.41
N ASN A 80 -2.18 -5.33 19.10
CA ASN A 80 -1.15 -5.54 18.09
C ASN A 80 -0.55 -4.21 17.58
N MET A 81 -1.35 -3.16 17.46
CA MET A 81 -0.95 -1.85 16.92
C MET A 81 -0.28 -0.94 17.96
N ARG A 82 -0.54 -1.14 19.26
CA ARG A 82 0.01 -0.27 20.30
C ARG A 82 1.54 -0.34 20.34
N LEU A 83 2.14 0.79 20.71
CA LEU A 83 3.57 0.93 20.93
C LEU A 83 3.90 0.84 22.43
N ILE A 84 5.02 0.22 22.74
CA ILE A 84 5.62 0.21 24.08
C ILE A 84 6.64 1.34 24.16
N TYR A 85 6.41 2.29 25.08
CA TYR A 85 7.34 3.37 25.32
C TYR A 85 8.35 3.03 26.42
N ASP A 86 9.64 3.16 26.13
CA ASP A 86 10.69 3.07 27.14
C ASP A 86 11.09 4.48 27.61
N PRO A 87 10.78 4.87 28.87
CA PRO A 87 11.09 6.21 29.37
C PRO A 87 12.60 6.45 29.56
N LYS A 88 13.43 5.40 29.68
CA LYS A 88 14.88 5.54 29.84
C LYS A 88 15.55 5.85 28.51
N THR A 89 15.25 5.08 27.47
CA THR A 89 15.85 5.30 26.13
C THR A 89 15.08 6.31 25.28
N ARG A 90 13.87 6.69 25.71
CA ARG A 90 12.95 7.57 24.98
C ARG A 90 12.52 7.02 23.61
N LYS A 91 12.59 5.70 23.43
CA LYS A 91 12.22 5.00 22.20
C LYS A 91 10.89 4.28 22.34
N THR A 92 10.24 4.06 21.21
CA THR A 92 9.04 3.23 21.07
C THR A 92 9.40 1.92 20.39
N PHE A 93 8.73 0.86 20.82
CA PHE A 93 8.88 -0.48 20.25
C PHE A 93 7.50 -1.05 19.92
N ASP A 94 7.45 -1.97 18.98
CA ASP A 94 6.24 -2.75 18.72
C ASP A 94 5.80 -3.51 19.99
N SER A 95 4.54 -3.91 20.01
CA SER A 95 4.03 -4.79 21.06
C SER A 95 4.82 -6.10 21.13
N PRO A 96 5.04 -6.69 22.32
CA PRO A 96 5.83 -7.92 22.46
C PRO A 96 5.32 -9.05 21.55
N GLY A 97 6.21 -9.61 20.73
CA GLY A 97 5.85 -10.66 19.78
C GLY A 97 5.11 -10.15 18.54
N VAL A 98 5.04 -8.85 18.30
CA VAL A 98 4.51 -8.27 17.06
C VAL A 98 5.69 -7.69 16.28
N HIS A 99 5.71 -7.93 14.97
CA HIS A 99 6.66 -7.30 14.07
C HIS A 99 5.90 -6.57 12.97
N VAL A 100 5.92 -5.24 12.99
CA VAL A 100 5.25 -4.38 12.01
C VAL A 100 6.21 -3.99 10.88
N LYS A 101 5.69 -3.86 9.65
CA LYS A 101 6.43 -3.31 8.51
C LYS A 101 5.53 -2.47 7.61
N VAL A 102 6.14 -1.57 6.86
CA VAL A 102 5.49 -0.79 5.80
C VAL A 102 5.66 -1.53 4.46
N PRO A 103 4.59 -2.06 3.85
CA PRO A 103 4.65 -2.66 2.52
C PRO A 103 4.71 -1.59 1.42
N GLY A 104 5.06 -1.99 0.20
CA GLY A 104 4.83 -1.16 -1.00
C GLY A 104 5.74 0.05 -1.19
N PHE A 105 6.86 0.17 -0.48
CA PHE A 105 7.78 1.30 -0.66
C PHE A 105 8.24 1.44 -2.13
N GLY A 106 8.12 2.65 -2.69
CA GLY A 106 8.41 2.93 -4.10
C GLY A 106 7.27 2.61 -5.07
N LYS A 107 6.14 2.09 -4.57
CA LYS A 107 4.89 1.90 -5.31
C LYS A 107 3.79 2.79 -4.72
N THR A 108 2.68 2.90 -5.44
CA THR A 108 1.53 3.72 -5.04
C THR A 108 0.35 2.91 -4.50
N GLU A 109 0.28 1.62 -4.81
CA GLU A 109 -0.82 0.70 -4.43
C GLU A 109 -1.24 0.84 -2.95
N THR A 110 -0.27 0.91 -2.03
CA THR A 110 -0.49 0.92 -0.57
C THR A 110 -0.90 2.27 0.01
N ILE A 111 -0.86 3.34 -0.80
CA ILE A 111 -1.32 4.69 -0.42
C ILE A 111 -2.54 5.13 -1.23
N GLU A 112 -2.81 4.49 -2.37
CA GLU A 112 -4.04 4.69 -3.15
C GLU A 112 -5.25 4.06 -2.45
N PHE A 113 -5.07 2.86 -1.91
CA PHE A 113 -6.12 2.12 -1.20
C PHE A 113 -5.59 1.59 0.13
N LEU A 114 -6.25 1.93 1.23
CA LEU A 114 -5.86 1.47 2.57
C LEU A 114 -6.36 0.06 2.88
N ASP A 115 -7.53 -0.32 2.36
CA ASP A 115 -8.07 -1.67 2.49
C ASP A 115 -7.76 -2.46 1.20
N PRO A 116 -6.87 -3.46 1.25
CA PRO A 116 -6.50 -4.26 0.08
C PRO A 116 -7.66 -5.14 -0.42
N TRP A 117 -8.72 -5.34 0.37
CA TRP A 117 -9.85 -6.19 0.01
C TRP A 117 -10.94 -5.46 -0.78
N ARG A 118 -10.74 -4.17 -1.12
CA ARG A 118 -11.73 -3.33 -1.82
C ARG A 118 -12.17 -3.89 -3.18
N GLU A 119 -11.37 -4.74 -3.82
CA GLU A 119 -11.77 -5.42 -5.06
C GLU A 119 -13.06 -6.25 -4.91
N ARG A 120 -13.44 -6.69 -3.70
CA ARG A 120 -14.73 -7.36 -3.50
C ARG A 120 -15.94 -6.44 -3.62
N PHE A 121 -15.78 -5.15 -3.28
CA PHE A 121 -16.87 -4.17 -3.31
C PHE A 121 -16.96 -3.40 -4.62
N THR A 122 -15.85 -3.18 -5.34
CA THR A 122 -15.88 -2.47 -6.64
C THR A 122 -16.23 -3.40 -7.81
N THR A 123 -15.81 -4.67 -7.77
CA THR A 123 -16.11 -5.62 -8.87
C THR A 123 -17.59 -5.99 -8.91
N THR A 124 -18.30 -5.95 -7.78
CA THR A 124 -19.77 -6.13 -7.76
C THR A 124 -20.51 -4.91 -8.28
N THR A 125 -20.01 -3.67 -8.11
CA THR A 125 -20.72 -2.48 -8.63
C THR A 125 -20.52 -2.28 -10.14
N ILE A 126 -19.41 -2.75 -10.72
CA ILE A 126 -19.18 -2.65 -12.18
C ILE A 126 -19.98 -3.71 -12.94
N LEU A 127 -20.23 -4.89 -12.37
CA LEU A 127 -21.03 -5.95 -13.01
C LEU A 127 -22.56 -5.74 -12.93
N TRP A 128 -23.05 -4.75 -12.18
CA TRP A 128 -24.48 -4.39 -12.16
C TRP A 128 -24.84 -3.19 -13.03
N ASN A 129 -23.86 -2.58 -13.72
CA ASN A 129 -24.13 -1.48 -14.67
C ASN A 129 -24.19 -1.92 -16.13
N ASP A 130 -24.11 -3.23 -16.41
CA ASP A 130 -24.18 -3.81 -17.76
C ASP A 130 -25.40 -4.75 -17.97
N LEU A 131 -26.50 -4.55 -17.22
CA LEU A 131 -27.83 -5.09 -17.52
C LEU A 131 -28.91 -4.01 -17.44
#